data_AF-A0A1Y2DWL8-F1
#
_entry.id   AF-A0A1Y2DWL8-F1
#
_cell.length_a   1.000
_cell.length_b   1.000
_cell.length_c   1.000
_cell.angle_alpha   90.00
_cell.angle_beta   90.00
_cell.angle_gamma   90.00
#
_symmetry.space_group_name_H-M   'P 1'
#
loop_
_entity.id
_entity.type
_entity.pdbx_description
1 polymer ?
#
loop_
_entity_poly.entity_id
_entity_poly.type
_entity_poly.pdbx_seq_one_letter_code
_entity_poly.pdbx_strand_id
1 'polypeptide(L)'
;MIQSDNNNYKLLSRCKKKCFNKTRKSSKLCQKKCYSLEIFSFLKKVESKLLTYDAKIRNQNLNFIRLGKDNDGGYVVPREVLEVTDVLMGYGISDDISFESEFSKRYNKTSYGFDCGIQNIETGDPNCHFISDCVGTGDYLFEYQTLSGKISSFSDQLRRLNLINKKILIKMDIEGAEYEVIDCILKYSKDITGIVIEIHHIYDNKFKKNY
;
A
#
# COMPACT_ATOMS: atom_id res chain seq x y z
N MET A 1 -20.01 8.39 -0.59
CA MET A 1 -20.07 8.75 0.84
C MET A 1 -19.95 7.46 1.64
N ILE A 2 -18.87 7.25 2.39
CA ILE A 2 -18.68 6.05 3.22
C ILE A 2 -19.33 6.35 4.57
N GLN A 3 -20.48 5.73 4.85
CA GLN A 3 -20.92 5.57 6.24
C GLN A 3 -20.15 4.37 6.81
N SER A 4 -19.37 4.62 7.86
CA SER A 4 -18.63 3.60 8.59
C SER A 4 -19.59 2.75 9.42
N ASP A 5 -19.54 1.43 9.26
CA ASP A 5 -20.20 0.48 10.18
C ASP A 5 -19.58 0.62 11.58
N ASN A 6 -20.23 1.42 12.43
CA ASN A 6 -19.79 1.81 13.78
C ASN A 6 -19.53 0.63 14.72
N ASN A 7 -20.06 -0.56 14.43
CA ASN A 7 -19.87 -1.75 15.27
C ASN A 7 -18.49 -2.41 15.09
N ASN A 8 -17.97 -2.47 13.86
CA ASN A 8 -16.65 -3.07 13.62
C ASN A 8 -15.52 -2.19 14.15
N TYR A 9 -15.63 -0.86 14.04
CA TYR A 9 -14.69 0.07 14.64
C TYR A 9 -14.67 0.01 16.19
N LYS A 10 -15.84 -0.22 16.81
CA LYS A 10 -15.94 -0.46 18.27
C LYS A 10 -15.29 -1.78 18.69
N LEU A 11 -15.40 -2.83 17.86
CA LEU A 11 -14.75 -4.12 18.10
C LEU A 11 -13.23 -4.04 17.93
N LEU A 12 -12.76 -3.35 16.89
CA LEU A 12 -11.34 -3.12 16.60
C LEU A 12 -10.66 -2.32 17.72
N SER A 13 -11.27 -1.20 18.13
CA SER A 13 -10.74 -0.36 19.22
C SER A 13 -10.72 -1.08 20.57
N ARG A 14 -11.72 -1.94 20.85
CA ARG A 14 -11.72 -2.84 22.02
C ARG A 14 -10.65 -3.93 21.92
N CYS A 15 -10.36 -4.45 20.72
CA CYS A 15 -9.33 -5.44 20.48
C CYS A 15 -7.93 -4.85 20.74
N LYS A 16 -7.62 -3.68 20.14
CA LYS A 16 -6.35 -2.96 20.35
C LYS A 16 -6.10 -2.62 21.83
N LYS A 17 -7.11 -2.12 22.54
CA LYS A 17 -7.04 -1.86 24.00
C LYS A 17 -6.77 -3.13 24.82
N LYS A 18 -7.32 -4.29 24.43
CA LYS A 18 -7.08 -5.58 25.10
C LYS A 18 -5.69 -6.17 24.81
N CYS A 19 -5.05 -5.79 23.71
CA CYS A 19 -3.71 -6.29 23.37
C CYS A 19 -2.59 -5.49 24.04
N PHE A 20 -2.82 -4.21 24.36
CA PHE A 20 -1.85 -3.34 25.04
C PHE A 20 -1.49 -3.84 26.47
N ASN A 21 -2.43 -4.48 27.16
CA ASN A 21 -2.25 -4.92 28.57
C ASN A 21 -1.78 -6.39 28.71
N LYS A 22 -1.17 -6.98 27.68
CA LYS A 22 -0.83 -8.41 27.64
C LYS A 22 0.69 -8.66 27.66
N THR A 23 1.11 -9.76 28.29
CA THR A 23 2.50 -10.23 28.27
C THR A 23 2.99 -10.46 26.84
N ARG A 24 4.28 -10.26 26.53
CA ARG A 24 4.86 -10.33 25.16
C ARG A 24 4.40 -11.52 24.29
N LYS A 25 4.19 -12.70 24.89
CA LYS A 25 3.73 -13.91 24.16
C LYS A 25 2.22 -13.89 23.88
N SER A 26 1.43 -13.32 24.79
CA SER A 26 -0.03 -13.16 24.68
C SER A 26 -0.43 -11.90 23.90
N SER A 27 0.43 -10.89 23.82
CA SER A 27 0.27 -9.73 22.93
C SER A 27 0.41 -10.14 21.47
N LYS A 28 1.38 -11.00 21.09
CA LYS A 28 1.53 -11.52 19.72
C LYS A 28 0.30 -12.28 19.21
N LEU A 29 -0.26 -13.17 20.03
CA LEU A 29 -1.49 -13.89 19.68
C LEU A 29 -2.70 -12.95 19.58
N CYS A 30 -2.71 -11.88 20.39
CA CYS A 30 -3.76 -10.87 20.41
C CYS A 30 -3.68 -9.93 19.19
N GLN A 31 -2.48 -9.45 18.84
CA GLN A 31 -2.21 -8.64 17.65
C GLN A 31 -2.64 -9.41 16.40
N LYS A 32 -2.30 -10.70 16.30
CA LYS A 32 -2.77 -11.58 15.21
C LYS A 32 -4.30 -11.65 15.11
N LYS A 33 -5.02 -11.66 16.24
CA LYS A 33 -6.49 -11.70 16.28
C LYS A 33 -7.13 -10.34 15.94
N CYS A 34 -6.47 -9.22 16.22
CA CYS A 34 -6.94 -7.91 15.76
C CYS A 34 -6.67 -7.72 14.25
N TYR A 35 -5.54 -8.23 13.76
CA TYR A 35 -5.19 -8.22 12.33
C TYR A 35 -6.21 -8.97 11.46
N SER A 36 -6.68 -10.13 11.93
CA SER A 36 -7.74 -10.88 11.21
C SER A 36 -9.07 -10.11 11.12
N LEU A 37 -9.38 -9.27 12.12
CA LEU A 37 -10.57 -8.40 12.07
C LEU A 37 -10.38 -7.22 11.10
N GLU A 38 -9.14 -6.73 10.96
CA GLU A 38 -8.78 -5.69 9.98
C GLU A 38 -8.91 -6.21 8.54
N ILE A 39 -8.35 -7.39 8.24
CA ILE A 39 -8.48 -8.06 6.94
C ILE A 39 -9.96 -8.28 6.59
N PHE A 40 -10.74 -8.87 7.50
CA PHE A 40 -12.15 -9.15 7.23
C PHE A 40 -12.97 -7.86 7.05
N SER A 41 -12.70 -6.81 7.85
CA SER A 41 -13.37 -5.52 7.69
C SER A 41 -12.98 -4.83 6.38
N PHE A 42 -11.74 -4.96 5.93
CA PHE A 42 -11.29 -4.42 4.65
C PHE A 42 -11.93 -5.20 3.49
N LEU A 43 -11.81 -6.52 3.49
CA LEU A 43 -12.40 -7.37 2.44
C LEU A 43 -13.91 -7.15 2.34
N LYS A 44 -14.67 -7.10 3.44
CA LYS A 44 -16.11 -6.75 3.39
C LYS A 44 -16.41 -5.36 2.81
N LYS A 45 -15.54 -4.37 3.04
CA LYS A 45 -15.70 -3.02 2.49
C LYS A 45 -15.46 -2.97 0.98
N VAL A 46 -14.57 -3.84 0.48
CA VAL A 46 -14.09 -3.80 -0.91
C VAL A 46 -14.78 -4.87 -1.76
N GLU A 47 -15.18 -6.02 -1.21
CA GLU A 47 -15.87 -7.14 -1.87
C GLU A 47 -17.11 -6.68 -2.66
N SER A 48 -17.99 -5.88 -2.06
CA SER A 48 -19.18 -5.35 -2.74
C SER A 48 -18.87 -4.32 -3.85
N LYS A 49 -17.61 -3.91 -3.96
CA LYS A 49 -17.09 -2.95 -4.96
C LYS A 49 -16.11 -3.61 -5.93
N LEU A 50 -15.65 -4.83 -5.67
CA LEU A 50 -14.65 -5.54 -6.47
C LEU A 50 -15.21 -6.21 -7.72
N LEU A 51 -16.54 -6.31 -7.86
CA LEU A 51 -17.17 -6.68 -9.13
C LEU A 51 -17.26 -5.45 -10.04
N THR A 52 -16.12 -5.08 -10.64
CA THR A 52 -16.08 -4.06 -11.69
C THR A 52 -15.85 -4.74 -13.04
N TYR A 53 -16.93 -4.91 -13.81
CA TYR A 53 -16.91 -5.55 -15.14
C TYR A 53 -16.54 -4.59 -16.28
N ASP A 54 -16.60 -3.29 -16.03
CA ASP A 54 -16.31 -2.22 -16.99
C ASP A 54 -15.90 -0.97 -16.18
N ALA A 55 -14.84 -0.27 -16.60
CA ALA A 55 -14.31 0.90 -15.92
C ALA A 55 -14.31 2.09 -16.88
N LYS A 56 -15.07 3.14 -16.52
CA LYS A 56 -15.27 4.32 -17.35
C LYS A 56 -15.00 5.60 -16.58
N ILE A 57 -14.38 6.57 -17.25
CA ILE A 57 -14.33 7.97 -16.80
C ILE A 57 -15.28 8.76 -17.67
N ARG A 58 -16.30 9.41 -17.07
CA ARG A 58 -17.28 10.25 -17.79
C ARG A 58 -17.92 9.53 -19.00
N ASN A 59 -18.28 8.26 -18.83
CA ASN A 59 -18.82 7.36 -19.87
C ASN A 59 -17.86 7.01 -21.03
N GLN A 60 -16.58 7.33 -20.92
CA GLN A 60 -15.54 6.89 -21.86
C GLN A 60 -14.77 5.70 -21.30
N ASN A 61 -14.43 4.76 -22.17
CA ASN A 61 -13.60 3.60 -21.80
C ASN A 61 -12.19 4.06 -21.42
N LEU A 62 -11.62 3.40 -20.43
CA LEU A 62 -10.24 3.64 -20.01
C LEU A 62 -9.24 3.01 -20.99
N ASN A 63 -8.17 3.73 -21.28
CA ASN A 63 -7.06 3.20 -22.08
C ASN A 63 -6.01 2.61 -21.15
N PHE A 64 -6.02 1.29 -21.00
CA PHE A 64 -5.07 0.60 -20.14
C PHE A 64 -3.71 0.44 -20.81
N ILE A 65 -2.64 0.69 -20.03
CA ILE A 65 -1.27 0.39 -20.43
C ILE A 65 -0.59 -0.43 -19.33
N ARG A 66 0.35 -1.31 -19.73
CA ARG A 66 1.21 -2.03 -18.79
C ARG A 66 2.48 -1.23 -18.57
N LEU A 67 2.94 -1.15 -17.33
CA LEU A 67 4.26 -0.66 -16.93
C LEU A 67 4.99 -1.76 -16.14
N GLY A 68 6.32 -1.74 -16.15
CA GLY A 68 7.19 -2.67 -15.44
C GLY A 68 7.58 -3.88 -16.29
N LYS A 69 8.54 -4.67 -15.78
CA LYS A 69 9.10 -5.84 -16.46
C LYS A 69 8.04 -6.87 -16.81
N ASP A 70 8.34 -7.75 -17.76
CA ASP A 70 7.43 -8.82 -18.15
C ASP A 70 7.20 -9.82 -17.00
N ASN A 71 5.98 -10.35 -16.91
CA ASN A 71 5.49 -11.25 -15.86
C ASN A 71 5.30 -10.55 -14.50
N ASP A 72 5.98 -11.03 -13.47
CA ASP A 72 5.96 -10.47 -12.12
C ASP A 72 6.56 -9.05 -12.12
N GLY A 73 6.06 -8.16 -11.26
CA GLY A 73 6.54 -6.76 -11.13
C GLY A 73 5.94 -5.74 -12.10
N GLY A 74 5.16 -6.17 -13.10
CA GLY A 74 4.47 -5.26 -14.04
C GLY A 74 2.95 -5.26 -13.92
N TYR A 75 2.35 -4.07 -13.91
CA TYR A 75 0.92 -3.87 -13.65
C TYR A 75 0.23 -3.07 -14.76
N VAL A 76 -1.07 -3.32 -14.92
CA VAL A 76 -1.92 -2.64 -15.90
C VAL A 76 -2.64 -1.47 -15.22
N VAL A 77 -2.50 -0.27 -15.78
CA VAL A 77 -3.01 0.98 -15.20
C VAL A 77 -3.70 1.81 -16.28
N PRO A 78 -4.81 2.51 -15.97
CA PRO A 78 -5.37 3.49 -16.89
C PRO A 78 -4.36 4.59 -17.21
N ARG A 79 -4.12 4.85 -18.49
CA ARG A 79 -3.23 5.91 -18.97
C ARG A 79 -3.60 7.27 -18.39
N GLU A 80 -4.89 7.53 -18.28
CA GLU A 80 -5.44 8.80 -17.79
C GLU A 80 -5.01 9.08 -16.34
N VAL A 81 -4.85 8.05 -15.51
CA VAL A 81 -4.34 8.18 -14.13
C VAL A 81 -2.87 8.56 -14.14
N LEU A 82 -2.07 7.94 -15.01
CA LEU A 82 -0.63 8.22 -15.13
C LEU A 82 -0.37 9.64 -15.65
N GLU A 83 -1.19 10.11 -16.59
CA GLU A 83 -1.09 11.46 -17.17
C GLU A 83 -1.37 12.58 -16.16
N VAL A 84 -2.33 12.40 -15.24
CA VAL A 84 -2.68 13.41 -14.22
C VAL A 84 -1.86 13.30 -12.91
N THR A 85 -1.12 12.21 -12.74
CA THR A 85 -0.26 11.99 -11.56
C THR A 85 0.96 12.88 -11.62
N ASP A 86 1.35 13.55 -10.55
CA ASP A 86 2.61 14.31 -10.46
C ASP A 86 3.79 13.43 -10.03
N VAL A 87 3.53 12.47 -9.13
CA VAL A 87 4.55 11.61 -8.50
C VAL A 87 4.02 10.20 -8.28
N LEU A 88 4.88 9.21 -8.52
CA LEU A 88 4.63 7.80 -8.18
C LEU A 88 5.37 7.40 -6.91
N MET A 89 4.67 6.73 -6.00
CA MET A 89 5.25 6.10 -4.81
C MET A 89 5.00 4.58 -4.86
N GLY A 90 6.04 3.81 -5.12
CA GLY A 90 6.01 2.34 -5.19
C GLY A 90 6.55 1.70 -3.92
N TYR A 91 5.78 0.84 -3.28
CA TYR A 91 6.14 0.17 -2.02
C TYR A 91 6.33 -1.33 -2.21
N GLY A 92 7.39 -1.86 -1.59
CA GLY A 92 7.82 -3.24 -1.70
C GLY A 92 8.20 -3.56 -3.14
N ILE A 93 9.23 -2.86 -3.61
CA ILE A 93 9.72 -3.04 -4.97
C ILE A 93 10.71 -4.20 -5.08
N SER A 94 11.19 -4.76 -3.96
CA SER A 94 12.31 -5.71 -3.95
C SER A 94 13.47 -5.16 -4.79
N ASP A 95 14.09 -5.97 -5.63
CA ASP A 95 15.12 -5.66 -6.60
C ASP A 95 14.59 -5.13 -7.95
N ASP A 96 13.29 -4.85 -8.05
CA ASP A 96 12.61 -4.47 -9.29
C ASP A 96 11.97 -3.08 -9.24
N ILE A 97 12.73 -2.09 -9.71
CA ILE A 97 12.27 -0.69 -9.87
C ILE A 97 11.71 -0.39 -11.28
N SER A 98 11.44 -1.42 -12.09
CA SER A 98 11.11 -1.24 -13.51
C SER A 98 9.81 -0.46 -13.72
N PHE A 99 8.80 -0.67 -12.86
CA PHE A 99 7.52 0.04 -12.93
C PHE A 99 7.71 1.55 -12.72
N GLU A 100 8.49 1.92 -11.69
CA GLU A 100 8.83 3.29 -11.34
C GLU A 100 9.69 3.96 -12.42
N SER A 101 10.73 3.26 -12.88
CA SER A 101 11.61 3.72 -13.96
C SER A 101 10.82 3.96 -15.25
N GLU A 102 9.91 3.06 -15.63
CA GLU A 102 9.12 3.23 -16.85
C GLU A 102 8.15 4.40 -16.74
N PHE A 103 7.51 4.60 -15.58
CA PHE A 103 6.71 5.80 -15.32
C PHE A 103 7.52 7.07 -15.47
N SER A 104 8.69 7.15 -14.83
CA SER A 104 9.55 8.34 -14.88
C SER A 104 10.02 8.65 -16.29
N LYS A 105 10.49 7.66 -17.03
CA LYS A 105 10.94 7.82 -18.42
C LYS A 105 9.81 8.22 -19.36
N ARG A 106 8.64 7.59 -19.23
CA ARG A 106 7.51 7.81 -20.16
C ARG A 106 6.84 9.15 -19.94
N TYR A 107 6.71 9.60 -18.70
CA TYR A 107 5.95 10.81 -18.36
C TYR A 107 6.82 12.00 -17.97
N ASN A 108 8.15 11.81 -17.85
CA ASN A 108 9.10 12.80 -17.37
C ASN A 108 8.69 13.37 -15.99
N LYS A 109 8.38 12.46 -15.06
CA LYS A 109 7.87 12.76 -13.71
C LYS A 109 8.61 11.97 -12.66
N THR A 110 8.59 12.46 -11.42
CA THR A 110 9.33 11.83 -10.33
C THR A 110 8.66 10.53 -9.88
N SER A 111 9.46 9.49 -9.64
CA SER A 111 9.03 8.27 -8.97
C SER A 111 9.96 7.93 -7.81
N TYR A 112 9.39 7.29 -6.79
CA TYR A 112 10.10 6.77 -5.63
C TYR A 112 9.73 5.30 -5.43
N GLY A 113 10.72 4.41 -5.55
CA GLY A 113 10.62 3.02 -5.13
C GLY A 113 11.11 2.87 -3.70
N PHE A 114 10.32 2.19 -2.86
CA PHE A 114 10.55 2.02 -1.43
C PHE A 114 10.67 0.54 -1.09
N ASP A 115 11.78 0.14 -0.47
CA ASP A 115 11.95 -1.19 0.09
C ASP A 115 12.95 -1.21 1.24
N CYS A 116 12.55 -1.62 2.43
CA CYS A 116 13.44 -1.68 3.59
C CYS A 116 14.32 -2.94 3.66
N GLY A 117 14.07 -3.92 2.80
CA GLY A 117 14.87 -5.12 2.61
C GLY A 117 16.00 -4.94 1.60
N ILE A 118 16.08 -3.81 0.90
CA ILE A 118 17.12 -3.56 -0.12
C ILE A 118 17.92 -2.33 0.26
N GLN A 119 19.25 -2.42 0.22
CA GLN A 119 20.13 -1.31 0.62
C GLN A 119 20.18 -0.18 -0.41
N ASN A 120 20.31 -0.53 -1.69
CA ASN A 120 20.39 0.42 -2.78
C ASN A 120 19.98 -0.22 -4.12
N ILE A 121 19.40 0.58 -5.01
CA ILE A 121 19.17 0.26 -6.42
C ILE A 121 19.59 1.46 -7.24
N GLU A 122 20.49 1.24 -8.20
CA GLU A 122 20.88 2.26 -9.17
C GLU A 122 19.83 2.33 -10.28
N THR A 123 19.26 3.52 -10.49
CA THR A 123 18.16 3.72 -11.46
C THR A 123 18.65 4.23 -12.82
N GLY A 124 19.77 4.94 -12.84
CA GLY A 124 20.29 5.62 -14.04
C GLY A 124 19.37 6.74 -14.57
N ASP A 125 18.31 7.11 -13.85
CA ASP A 125 17.34 8.13 -14.24
C ASP A 125 17.21 9.15 -13.09
N PRO A 126 17.50 10.44 -13.33
CA PRO A 126 17.44 11.48 -12.30
C PRO A 126 16.03 11.71 -11.74
N ASN A 127 14.98 11.23 -12.40
CA ASN A 127 13.60 11.31 -11.93
C ASN A 127 13.15 10.04 -11.20
N CYS A 128 13.90 8.95 -11.25
CA CYS A 128 13.56 7.69 -10.61
C CYS A 128 14.48 7.47 -9.41
N HIS A 129 13.91 7.40 -8.21
CA HIS A 129 14.67 7.31 -6.98
C HIS A 129 14.35 6.04 -6.23
N PHE A 130 15.38 5.40 -5.66
CA PHE A 130 15.21 4.35 -4.67
C PHE A 130 15.40 4.90 -3.26
N ILE A 131 14.57 4.44 -2.33
CA ILE A 131 14.66 4.77 -0.90
C ILE A 131 14.54 3.48 -0.08
N SER A 132 15.61 3.18 0.66
CA SER A 132 15.65 2.06 1.60
C SER A 132 14.86 2.36 2.89
N ASP A 133 13.53 2.29 2.79
CA ASP A 133 12.57 2.67 3.83
C ASP A 133 11.23 1.97 3.58
N CYS A 134 10.60 1.40 4.60
CA CYS A 134 9.26 0.81 4.49
C CYS A 134 8.19 1.75 5.01
N VAL A 135 7.03 1.75 4.37
CA VAL A 135 5.84 2.42 4.91
C VAL A 135 5.24 1.60 6.05
N GLY A 136 4.94 2.22 7.19
CA GLY A 136 4.43 1.52 8.36
C GLY A 136 4.04 2.41 9.54
N THR A 137 3.44 1.81 10.58
CA THR A 137 3.09 2.49 11.85
C THR A 137 3.90 2.01 13.07
N GLY A 138 4.79 1.05 12.88
CA GLY A 138 5.86 0.73 13.82
C GLY A 138 5.60 -0.39 14.83
N ASP A 139 4.42 -1.01 14.83
CA ASP A 139 4.13 -2.13 15.76
C ASP A 139 4.25 -3.52 15.10
N TYR A 140 3.97 -3.66 13.80
CA TYR A 140 3.92 -4.95 13.10
C TYR A 140 5.15 -5.18 12.20
N LEU A 141 5.59 -4.16 11.48
CA LEU A 141 6.70 -4.26 10.52
C LEU A 141 8.08 -4.46 11.18
N PHE A 142 8.31 -3.96 12.40
CA PHE A 142 9.62 -4.09 13.07
C PHE A 142 10.00 -5.55 13.36
N GLU A 143 9.05 -6.49 13.45
CA GLU A 143 9.40 -7.91 13.69
C GLU A 143 9.87 -8.66 12.43
N TYR A 144 9.68 -8.08 11.23
CA TYR A 144 9.95 -8.75 9.95
C TYR A 144 11.01 -8.02 9.08
N GLN A 145 11.61 -6.93 9.57
CA GLN A 145 12.65 -6.21 8.85
C GLN A 145 14.00 -6.93 8.90
N THR A 146 14.65 -7.06 7.74
CA THR A 146 15.88 -7.84 7.58
C THR A 146 17.14 -6.99 7.42
N LEU A 147 17.05 -5.74 6.92
CA LEU A 147 18.25 -5.01 6.47
C LEU A 147 18.34 -3.52 6.87
N SER A 148 17.47 -2.62 6.38
CA SER A 148 17.65 -1.17 6.62
C SER A 148 17.25 -0.69 8.03
N GLY A 149 16.36 -1.43 8.71
CA GLY A 149 15.81 -1.06 10.02
C GLY A 149 14.96 0.21 10.01
N LYS A 150 14.57 0.72 8.83
CA LYS A 150 13.86 1.99 8.68
C LYS A 150 12.39 1.79 8.32
N ILE A 151 11.53 2.36 9.17
CA ILE A 151 10.08 2.43 8.97
C ILE A 151 9.67 3.87 9.14
N SER A 152 8.89 4.39 8.20
CA SER A 152 8.32 5.72 8.28
C SER A 152 6.83 5.70 7.94
N SER A 153 6.07 6.62 8.54
CA SER A 153 4.67 6.77 8.16
C SER A 153 4.57 7.38 6.76
N PHE A 154 3.47 7.08 6.06
CA PHE A 154 3.16 7.72 4.78
C PHE A 154 3.26 9.25 4.88
N SER A 155 2.76 9.82 5.99
CA SER A 155 2.81 11.27 6.23
C SER A 155 4.24 11.83 6.38
N ASP A 156 5.15 11.08 6.99
CA ASP A 156 6.55 11.49 7.14
C ASP A 156 7.27 11.46 5.80
N GLN A 157 6.99 10.44 4.98
CA GLN A 157 7.54 10.33 3.63
C GLN A 157 7.08 11.50 2.75
N LEU A 158 5.79 11.85 2.77
CA LEU A 158 5.27 13.01 2.03
C LEU A 158 5.95 14.32 2.44
N ARG A 159 6.14 14.56 3.75
CA ARG A 159 6.84 15.75 4.25
C ARG A 159 8.30 15.76 3.83
N ARG A 160 9.01 14.65 4.05
CA ARG A 160 10.44 14.51 3.77
C ARG A 160 10.77 14.68 2.29
N LEU A 161 9.86 14.25 1.41
CA LEU A 161 10.02 14.33 -0.04
C LEU A 161 9.32 15.55 -0.67
N ASN A 162 8.79 16.46 0.14
CA ASN A 162 8.07 17.66 -0.33
C ASN A 162 6.90 17.37 -1.29
N LEU A 163 6.15 16.30 -1.01
CA LEU A 163 5.05 15.81 -1.86
C LEU A 163 3.66 16.29 -1.40
N ILE A 164 3.60 17.24 -0.47
CA ILE A 164 2.34 17.84 -0.02
C ILE A 164 1.67 18.57 -1.20
N ASN A 165 0.35 18.36 -1.37
CA ASN A 165 -0.46 18.87 -2.48
C ASN A 165 -0.11 18.34 -3.88
N LYS A 166 0.71 17.29 -4.00
CA LYS A 166 0.96 16.61 -5.27
C LYS A 166 -0.13 15.58 -5.57
N LYS A 167 -0.35 15.30 -6.86
CA LYS A 167 -1.16 14.17 -7.31
C LYS A 167 -0.33 12.88 -7.28
N ILE A 168 -0.74 11.93 -6.46
CA ILE A 168 0.09 10.76 -6.11
C ILE A 168 -0.54 9.48 -6.64
N LEU A 169 0.22 8.75 -7.46
CA LEU A 169 -0.07 7.34 -7.75
C LEU A 169 0.68 6.47 -6.75
N ILE A 170 0.01 5.46 -6.23
CA ILE A 170 0.62 4.49 -5.33
C ILE A 170 0.68 3.14 -6.03
N LYS A 171 1.85 2.48 -6.02
CA LYS A 171 2.01 1.04 -6.27
C LYS A 171 2.33 0.38 -4.94
N MET A 172 1.68 -0.73 -4.60
CA MET A 172 1.83 -1.35 -3.29
C MET A 172 1.77 -2.87 -3.38
N ASP A 173 2.86 -3.49 -2.97
CA ASP A 173 3.05 -4.93 -2.89
C ASP A 173 3.98 -5.18 -1.70
N ILE A 174 3.41 -5.36 -0.49
CA ILE A 174 4.16 -5.32 0.77
C ILE A 174 3.82 -6.48 1.70
N GLU A 175 3.56 -7.66 1.13
CA GLU A 175 3.51 -8.95 1.82
C GLU A 175 2.64 -8.96 3.08
N GLY A 176 1.45 -8.38 2.96
CA GLY A 176 0.45 -8.35 4.01
C GLY A 176 0.35 -7.01 4.72
N ALA A 177 1.39 -6.18 4.74
CA ALA A 177 1.37 -4.90 5.45
C ALA A 177 0.37 -3.88 4.87
N GLU A 178 -0.27 -4.18 3.73
CA GLU A 178 -1.30 -3.35 3.10
C GLU A 178 -2.42 -3.02 4.09
N TYR A 179 -2.86 -4.02 4.87
CA TYR A 179 -3.96 -3.86 5.82
C TYR A 179 -3.67 -2.89 6.95
N GLU A 180 -2.40 -2.73 7.34
CA GLU A 180 -1.97 -1.79 8.37
C GLU A 180 -1.93 -0.36 7.84
N VAL A 181 -1.36 -0.17 6.64
CA VAL A 181 -1.03 1.17 6.14
C VAL A 181 -2.17 1.82 5.36
N ILE A 182 -3.10 1.04 4.80
CA ILE A 182 -4.13 1.55 3.89
C ILE A 182 -5.02 2.63 4.55
N ASP A 183 -5.42 2.45 5.80
CA ASP A 183 -6.25 3.44 6.52
C ASP A 183 -5.50 4.76 6.74
N CYS A 184 -4.17 4.73 6.87
CA CYS A 184 -3.36 5.94 6.99
C CYS A 184 -3.18 6.63 5.64
N ILE A 185 -3.01 5.87 4.56
CA ILE A 185 -2.90 6.37 3.18
C ILE A 185 -4.22 7.02 2.74
N LEU A 186 -5.36 6.40 3.03
CA LEU A 186 -6.68 6.89 2.60
C LEU A 186 -7.07 8.24 3.22
N LYS A 187 -6.39 8.69 4.29
CA LYS A 187 -6.52 10.07 4.81
C LYS A 187 -6.15 11.13 3.76
N TYR A 188 -5.32 10.77 2.78
CA TYR A 188 -4.84 11.61 1.68
C TYR A 188 -5.57 11.32 0.34
N SER A 189 -6.74 10.68 0.39
CA SER A 189 -7.49 10.28 -0.82
C SER A 189 -7.83 11.40 -1.81
N LYS A 190 -7.81 12.67 -1.40
CA LYS A 190 -8.00 13.83 -2.31
C LYS A 190 -6.80 14.07 -3.24
N ASP A 191 -5.63 13.64 -2.81
CA ASP A 191 -4.36 13.82 -3.50
C ASP A 191 -3.96 12.55 -4.27
N ILE A 192 -4.54 11.40 -3.92
CA ILE A 192 -4.27 10.13 -4.58
C ILE A 192 -5.05 10.03 -5.90
N THR A 193 -4.34 9.79 -7.00
CA THR A 193 -4.92 9.59 -8.35
C THR A 193 -5.34 8.15 -8.60
N GLY A 194 -4.63 7.20 -7.99
CA GLY A 194 -4.89 5.77 -8.09
C GLY A 194 -4.05 4.97 -7.11
N ILE A 195 -4.46 3.74 -6.86
CA ILE A 195 -3.69 2.76 -6.09
C ILE A 195 -3.65 1.46 -6.92
N VAL A 196 -2.46 1.08 -7.34
CA VAL A 196 -2.12 -0.23 -7.89
C VAL A 196 -1.69 -1.09 -6.70
N ILE A 197 -2.39 -2.18 -6.42
CA ILE A 197 -2.20 -2.94 -5.18
C ILE A 197 -2.29 -4.43 -5.40
N GLU A 198 -1.34 -5.17 -4.82
CA GLU A 198 -1.43 -6.60 -4.61
C GLU A 198 -1.93 -6.86 -3.18
N ILE A 199 -3.01 -7.62 -3.05
CA ILE A 199 -3.61 -7.92 -1.74
C ILE A 199 -3.17 -9.33 -1.33
N HIS A 200 -2.24 -9.38 -0.39
CA HIS A 200 -1.70 -10.62 0.15
C HIS A 200 -2.64 -11.32 1.14
N HIS A 201 -2.45 -12.63 1.30
CA HIS A 201 -3.08 -13.45 2.35
C HIS A 201 -4.63 -13.51 2.37
N ILE A 202 -5.30 -13.27 1.25
CA ILE A 202 -6.78 -13.33 1.14
C ILE A 202 -7.35 -14.68 1.62
N TYR A 203 -6.63 -15.79 1.41
CA TYR A 203 -7.12 -17.15 1.63
C TYR A 203 -6.40 -17.96 2.71
N ASP A 204 -5.56 -17.36 3.55
CA ASP A 204 -4.79 -18.14 4.52
C ASP A 204 -5.74 -18.86 5.53
N ASN A 205 -5.86 -20.18 5.37
CA ASN A 205 -6.71 -21.05 6.19
C ASN A 205 -6.31 -21.06 7.68
N LYS A 206 -5.14 -20.52 8.05
CA LYS A 206 -4.79 -20.27 9.47
C LYS A 206 -5.73 -19.28 10.15
N PHE A 207 -6.51 -18.50 9.39
CA PHE A 207 -7.52 -17.58 9.90
C PHE A 207 -8.92 -18.19 10.04
N LYS A 208 -9.17 -19.40 9.49
CA LYS A 208 -10.47 -20.11 9.66
C LYS A 208 -10.64 -20.78 11.02
N LYS A 209 -9.57 -20.99 11.80
CA LYS A 209 -9.61 -21.79 13.05
C LYS A 209 -10.20 -21.08 14.28
N ASN A 210 -10.80 -19.89 14.13
CA ASN A 210 -11.39 -19.13 15.24
C ASN A 210 -12.84 -18.68 14.99
N TYR A 211 -13.52 -19.29 14.02
CA TYR A 211 -14.98 -19.19 13.86
C TYR A 211 -15.59 -20.57 14.07
#